data_AF-A0A1B6HKK3-F1
#
_entry.id   AF-A0A1B6HKK3-F1
#
_cell.length_a   1.000
_cell.length_b   1.000
_cell.length_c   1.000
_cell.angle_alpha   90.00
_cell.angle_beta   90.00
_cell.angle_gamma   90.00
#
_symmetry.space_group_name_H-M   'P 1'
#
loop_
_entity.id
_entity.type
_entity.pdbx_description
1 polymer ?
#
loop_
_entity_poly.entity_id
_entity_poly.type
_entity_poly.pdbx_seq_one_letter_code
_entity_poly.pdbx_strand_id
1 'polypeptide(L)'
;RRIVIAEIQHITFNEFLPIILGKDVMEKFGLMLQKEGYWDGYDPNVNPNIIAAFSAAAFRFGHSLLPTAVERWSKAHKFISSKRLSDLIRRPYDLYRAGVLDEYLMGLMNQVAQAMDDSITQEVTNHLLKKPGN
;
A
#
# COMPACT_ATOMS: atom_id res chain seq x y z
N ARG A 1 -11.66 -0.86 18.02
CA ARG A 1 -12.09 -1.42 16.71
C ARG A 1 -12.81 -0.40 15.84
N ARG A 2 -13.93 0.21 16.26
CA ARG A 2 -14.68 1.19 15.44
C ARG A 2 -13.83 2.39 15.00
N ILE A 3 -13.04 2.94 15.90
CA ILE A 3 -12.14 4.08 15.62
C ILE A 3 -11.12 3.71 14.52
N VAL A 4 -10.40 2.61 14.68
CA VAL A 4 -9.43 2.12 13.67
C VAL A 4 -10.07 1.90 12.29
N ILE A 5 -11.31 1.42 12.24
CA ILE A 5 -12.03 1.28 10.96
C ILE A 5 -12.27 2.66 10.33
N ALA A 6 -12.70 3.65 11.13
CA ALA A 6 -12.91 5.01 10.65
C ALA A 6 -11.59 5.66 10.18
N GLU A 7 -10.48 5.41 10.88
CA GLU A 7 -9.13 5.87 10.46
C GLU A 7 -8.75 5.28 9.10
N ILE A 8 -8.90 3.97 8.91
CA ILE A 8 -8.62 3.31 7.64
C ILE A 8 -9.51 3.86 6.52
N GLN A 9 -10.82 4.03 6.78
CA GLN A 9 -11.74 4.63 5.80
C GLN A 9 -11.34 6.06 5.45
N HIS A 10 -11.01 6.88 6.45
CA HIS A 10 -10.59 8.27 6.24
C HIS A 10 -9.33 8.34 5.37
N ILE A 11 -8.27 7.62 5.73
CA ILE A 11 -7.02 7.56 4.94
C ILE A 11 -7.32 7.05 3.51
N THR A 12 -8.16 6.02 3.37
CA THR A 12 -8.49 5.44 2.07
C THR A 12 -9.15 6.45 1.15
N PHE A 13 -10.22 7.12 1.59
CA PHE A 13 -10.99 8.04 0.73
C PHE A 13 -10.39 9.44 0.63
N ASN A 14 -9.71 9.92 1.67
CA ASN A 14 -9.15 11.29 1.71
C ASN A 14 -7.74 11.38 1.12
N GLU A 15 -6.91 10.35 1.30
CA GLU A 15 -5.48 10.42 0.94
C GLU A 15 -5.15 9.46 -0.20
N PHE A 16 -5.57 8.20 -0.10
CA PHE A 16 -5.15 7.16 -1.05
C PHE A 16 -5.88 7.23 -2.40
N LEU A 17 -7.23 7.20 -2.40
CA LEU A 17 -8.03 7.17 -3.63
C LEU A 17 -7.85 8.42 -4.51
N PRO A 18 -7.77 9.66 -3.99
CA PRO A 18 -7.55 10.84 -4.82
C PRO A 18 -6.23 10.81 -5.60
N ILE A 19 -5.18 10.22 -5.03
CA ILE A 19 -3.87 10.09 -5.69
C ILE A 19 -3.94 9.08 -6.85
N ILE A 20 -4.72 8.01 -6.70
CA ILE A 20 -4.82 6.93 -7.69
C ILE A 20 -5.82 7.27 -8.80
N LEU A 21 -7.01 7.74 -8.43
CA LEU A 21 -8.13 7.95 -9.35
C LEU A 21 -8.15 9.36 -9.94
N GLY A 22 -7.51 10.32 -9.29
CA GLY A 22 -7.60 11.74 -9.62
C GLY A 22 -8.89 12.39 -9.12
N LYS A 23 -8.89 13.73 -9.03
CA LYS A 23 -10.01 14.50 -8.49
C LYS A 23 -11.29 14.36 -9.31
N ASP A 24 -11.17 14.36 -10.64
CA ASP A 24 -12.33 14.30 -11.54
C ASP A 24 -13.16 13.02 -11.34
N VAL A 25 -12.50 11.88 -11.13
CA VAL A 25 -13.16 10.60 -10.86
C VAL A 25 -13.79 10.62 -9.47
N MET A 26 -13.07 11.13 -8.46
CA MET A 26 -13.60 11.25 -7.10
C MET A 26 -14.87 12.11 -7.06
N GLU A 27 -14.88 13.25 -7.76
CA GLU A 27 -16.04 14.14 -7.85
C GLU A 27 -17.20 13.48 -8.61
N LYS A 28 -16.91 12.88 -9.78
CA LYS A 28 -17.92 12.20 -10.60
C LYS A 28 -18.70 11.13 -9.85
N PHE A 29 -18.03 10.40 -8.96
CA PHE A 29 -18.64 9.31 -8.18
C PHE A 29 -19.01 9.72 -6.75
N GLY A 30 -18.91 11.02 -6.40
CA GLY A 30 -19.30 11.51 -5.08
C GLY A 30 -18.47 10.95 -3.93
N LEU A 31 -17.19 10.63 -4.17
CA LEU A 31 -16.28 10.01 -3.19
C LEU A 31 -15.49 11.04 -2.36
N MET A 32 -15.67 12.34 -2.66
CA MET A 32 -15.02 13.42 -1.93
C MET A 32 -15.59 13.55 -0.52
N LEU A 33 -14.71 13.67 0.48
CA LEU A 33 -15.13 13.87 1.86
C LEU A 33 -15.71 15.28 2.07
N GLN A 34 -16.71 15.36 2.95
CA GLN A 34 -17.22 16.61 3.46
C GLN A 34 -16.20 17.25 4.43
N LYS A 35 -16.05 18.58 4.38
CA LYS A 35 -15.16 19.31 5.30
C LYS A 35 -15.71 19.39 6.71
N GLU A 36 -17.03 19.35 6.84
CA GLU A 36 -17.77 19.46 8.09
C GLU A 36 -18.90 18.43 8.10
N GLY A 37 -19.26 17.96 9.29
CA GLY A 37 -20.33 16.96 9.44
C GLY A 37 -19.89 15.54 9.09
N TYR A 38 -20.85 14.73 8.62
CA TYR A 38 -20.63 13.35 8.22
C TYR A 38 -21.47 13.05 6.99
N TRP A 39 -20.99 12.09 6.18
CA TRP A 39 -21.76 11.61 5.04
C TRP A 39 -22.96 10.78 5.51
N ASP A 40 -24.15 11.13 5.04
CA ASP A 40 -25.44 10.58 5.46
C ASP A 40 -26.16 9.79 4.35
N GLY A 41 -25.51 9.57 3.21
CA GLY A 41 -26.10 8.91 2.03
C GLY A 41 -26.20 7.38 2.08
N TYR A 42 -26.20 6.75 3.27
CA TYR A 42 -26.24 5.30 3.37
C TYR A 42 -27.52 4.74 2.74
N ASP A 43 -27.36 3.85 1.75
CA ASP A 43 -28.47 3.14 1.11
C ASP A 43 -28.38 1.63 1.40
N PRO A 44 -29.36 1.05 2.12
CA PRO A 44 -29.36 -0.38 2.44
C PRO A 44 -29.52 -1.31 1.23
N ASN A 45 -29.92 -0.78 0.06
CA ASN A 45 -30.07 -1.56 -1.17
C ASN A 45 -28.78 -1.69 -1.98
N VAL A 46 -27.74 -0.92 -1.63
CA VAL A 46 -26.43 -1.03 -2.28
C VAL A 46 -25.80 -2.36 -1.91
N ASN A 47 -25.38 -3.12 -2.93
CA ASN A 47 -24.63 -4.36 -2.73
C ASN A 47 -23.17 -4.03 -2.35
N PRO A 48 -22.71 -4.33 -1.12
CA PRO A 48 -21.35 -4.00 -0.68
C PRO A 48 -20.31 -5.04 -1.10
N ASN A 49 -20.70 -6.07 -1.88
CA ASN A 49 -19.80 -7.14 -2.27
C ASN A 49 -18.72 -6.65 -3.24
N ILE A 50 -17.52 -7.20 -3.10
CA ILE A 50 -16.42 -6.95 -4.03
C ILE A 50 -16.70 -7.64 -5.37
N ILE A 51 -16.65 -6.87 -6.45
CA ILE A 51 -16.80 -7.40 -7.81
C ILE A 51 -15.59 -8.28 -8.15
N ALA A 52 -15.82 -9.45 -8.76
CA ALA A 52 -14.79 -10.43 -9.06
C ALA A 52 -13.60 -9.84 -9.86
N ALA A 53 -13.88 -9.01 -10.85
CA ALA A 53 -12.85 -8.34 -11.66
C ALA A 53 -11.93 -7.44 -10.83
N PHE A 54 -12.48 -6.77 -9.80
CA PHE A 54 -11.69 -5.92 -8.90
C PHE A 54 -10.71 -6.76 -8.07
N SER A 55 -11.20 -7.83 -7.42
CA SER A 55 -10.36 -8.69 -6.58
C SER A 55 -9.38 -9.56 -7.36
N ALA A 56 -9.77 -10.02 -8.55
CA ALA A 56 -8.98 -10.95 -9.34
C ALA A 56 -7.85 -10.24 -10.11
N ALA A 57 -8.10 -9.01 -10.58
CA ALA A 57 -7.20 -8.30 -11.49
C ALA A 57 -6.99 -6.84 -11.12
N ALA A 58 -8.03 -5.99 -11.11
CA ALA A 58 -7.84 -4.54 -11.11
C ALA A 58 -7.06 -4.02 -9.90
N PHE A 59 -7.35 -4.51 -8.69
CA PHE A 59 -6.65 -4.06 -7.48
C PHE A 59 -5.21 -4.62 -7.35
N ARG A 60 -4.76 -5.44 -8.31
CA ARG A 60 -3.37 -5.90 -8.41
C ARG A 60 -2.45 -4.92 -9.13
N PHE A 61 -2.94 -3.74 -9.55
CA PHE A 61 -2.10 -2.68 -10.11
C PHE A 61 -0.92 -2.35 -9.18
N GLY A 62 -1.09 -2.48 -7.86
CA GLY A 62 -0.01 -2.28 -6.88
C GLY A 62 1.21 -3.18 -7.07
N HIS A 63 1.14 -4.27 -7.85
CA HIS A 63 2.31 -5.09 -8.15
C HIS A 63 3.34 -4.37 -9.05
N SER A 64 2.94 -3.40 -9.89
CA SER A 64 3.91 -2.59 -10.64
C SER A 64 4.61 -1.55 -9.76
N LEU A 65 4.00 -1.17 -8.63
CA LEU A 65 4.57 -0.22 -7.67
C LEU A 65 5.67 -0.83 -6.77
N LEU A 66 5.83 -2.16 -6.79
CA LEU A 66 6.72 -2.88 -5.88
C LEU A 66 8.20 -2.58 -6.17
N PRO A 67 9.00 -2.19 -5.16
CA PRO A 67 10.42 -1.95 -5.36
C PRO A 67 11.21 -3.27 -5.43
N THR A 68 12.36 -3.21 -6.08
CA THR A 68 13.33 -4.33 -6.13
C THR A 68 13.99 -4.59 -4.77
N ALA A 69 14.16 -3.56 -3.95
CA ALA A 69 14.66 -3.68 -2.58
C ALA A 69 13.88 -2.77 -1.66
N VAL A 70 13.65 -3.21 -0.43
CA VAL A 70 13.02 -2.41 0.63
C VAL A 70 14.12 -1.76 1.45
N GLU A 71 14.04 -0.45 1.60
CA GLU A 71 15.04 0.34 2.31
C GLU A 71 14.75 0.45 3.80
N ARG A 72 15.81 0.62 4.58
CA ARG A 72 15.78 0.94 6.01
C ARG A 72 16.40 2.31 6.21
N TRP A 73 15.69 3.16 6.94
CA TRP A 73 16.07 4.55 7.18
C TRP A 73 16.08 4.85 8.67
N SER A 74 17.01 5.70 9.10
CA SER A 74 17.07 6.17 10.48
C SER A 74 15.97 7.19 10.76
N LYS A 75 15.67 7.42 12.06
CA LYS A 75 14.79 8.50 12.52
C LYS A 75 15.24 9.90 12.07
N ALA A 76 16.51 10.05 11.68
CA ALA A 76 17.07 11.28 11.13
C ALA A 76 16.95 11.35 9.59
N HIS A 77 16.10 10.52 8.96
CA HIS A 77 15.93 10.44 7.51
C HIS A 77 17.27 10.21 6.79
N LYS A 78 18.12 9.34 7.34
CA LYS A 78 19.35 8.87 6.67
C LYS A 78 19.21 7.41 6.30
N PHE A 79 19.53 7.07 5.05
CA PHE A 79 19.62 5.70 4.56
C PHE A 79 20.58 4.88 5.45
N ILE A 80 20.14 3.68 5.85
CA ILE A 80 20.95 2.73 6.65
C ILE A 80 21.39 1.56 5.77
N SER A 81 20.42 0.88 5.16
CA SER A 81 20.65 -0.32 4.36
C SER A 81 19.40 -0.64 3.53
N SER A 82 19.49 -1.58 2.60
CA SER A 82 18.34 -2.13 1.89
C SER A 82 18.44 -3.65 1.81
N LYS A 83 17.29 -4.29 1.58
CA LYS A 83 17.22 -5.74 1.39
C LYS A 83 16.28 -6.05 0.23
N ARG A 84 16.70 -6.98 -0.63
CA ARG A 84 15.89 -7.45 -1.76
C ARG A 84 14.51 -7.88 -1.29
N LEU A 85 13.46 -7.50 -2.02
CA LEU A 85 12.09 -7.84 -1.65
C LEU A 85 11.90 -9.37 -1.53
N SER A 86 12.50 -10.15 -2.44
CA SER A 86 12.46 -11.63 -2.38
C SER A 86 13.08 -12.23 -1.11
N ASP A 87 13.92 -11.49 -0.39
CA ASP A 87 14.51 -11.92 0.88
C ASP A 87 13.69 -11.53 2.12
N LEU A 88 12.59 -10.80 1.93
CA LEU A 88 11.68 -10.35 2.99
C LEU A 88 10.34 -11.09 2.98
N ILE A 89 9.88 -11.57 1.81
CA ILE A 89 8.61 -12.26 1.68
C ILE A 89 8.60 -13.52 2.56
N ARG A 90 7.63 -13.58 3.49
CA ARG A 90 7.46 -14.67 4.48
C ARG A 90 8.70 -14.92 5.36
N ARG A 91 9.54 -13.91 5.58
CA ARG A 91 10.75 -13.99 6.41
C ARG A 91 10.80 -12.84 7.42
N PRO A 92 10.02 -12.90 8.52
CA PRO A 92 9.85 -11.78 9.44
C PRO A 92 11.04 -11.56 10.40
N TYR A 93 12.13 -12.33 10.25
CA TYR A 93 13.20 -12.41 11.24
C TYR A 93 13.89 -11.07 11.52
N ASP A 94 13.96 -10.18 10.53
CA ASP A 94 14.53 -8.84 10.70
C ASP A 94 13.71 -8.01 11.69
N LEU A 95 12.39 -8.20 11.75
CA LEU A 95 11.48 -7.42 12.60
C LEU A 95 11.62 -7.75 14.09
N TYR A 96 12.24 -8.88 14.45
CA TYR A 96 12.52 -9.21 15.85
C TYR A 96 13.71 -8.42 16.43
N ARG A 97 14.52 -7.81 15.56
CA ARG A 97 15.65 -7.00 15.99
C ARG A 97 15.14 -5.62 16.41
N ALA A 98 15.55 -5.17 17.59
CA ALA A 98 15.14 -3.87 18.12
C ALA A 98 15.44 -2.73 17.13
N GLY A 99 14.46 -1.86 16.91
CA GLY A 99 14.55 -0.68 16.02
C GLY A 99 14.33 -0.96 14.54
N VAL A 100 14.42 -2.20 14.07
CA VAL A 100 14.35 -2.51 12.63
C VAL A 100 12.95 -2.27 12.04
N LEU A 101 11.90 -2.47 12.82
CA LEU A 101 10.53 -2.11 12.41
C LEU A 101 10.41 -0.60 12.14
N ASP A 102 10.87 0.23 13.07
CA ASP A 102 10.89 1.69 12.91
C ASP A 102 11.66 2.09 11.65
N GLU A 103 12.79 1.42 11.39
CA GLU A 103 13.62 1.73 10.23
C GLU A 103 12.96 1.36 8.90
N TYR A 104 12.22 0.25 8.85
CA TYR A 104 11.41 -0.10 7.69
C TYR A 104 10.22 0.86 7.51
N LEU A 105 9.57 1.27 8.59
CA LEU A 105 8.51 2.29 8.54
C LEU A 105 9.05 3.61 7.99
N MET A 106 10.23 4.05 8.45
CA MET A 106 10.92 5.20 7.88
C MET A 106 11.28 4.97 6.42
N GLY A 107 11.64 3.74 6.03
CA GLY A 107 11.82 3.36 4.63
C GLY A 107 10.56 3.56 3.79
N LEU A 108 9.41 3.09 4.25
CA LEU A 108 8.12 3.28 3.56
C LEU A 108 7.73 4.75 3.39
N MET A 109 8.26 5.66 4.22
CA MET A 109 8.04 7.10 4.10
C MET A 109 9.03 7.80 3.17
N ASN A 110 10.29 7.35 3.09
CA ASN A 110 11.36 8.03 2.34
C ASN A 110 11.59 7.41 0.95
N GLN A 111 11.32 6.12 0.79
CA GLN A 111 11.55 5.41 -0.45
C GLN A 111 10.44 5.71 -1.46
N VAL A 112 10.83 6.13 -2.66
CA VAL A 112 9.89 6.36 -3.76
C VAL A 112 9.39 5.03 -4.31
N ALA A 113 8.07 4.91 -4.50
CA ALA A 113 7.46 3.74 -5.13
C ALA A 113 7.90 3.61 -6.60
N GLN A 114 7.87 2.39 -7.16
CA GLN A 114 8.05 2.25 -8.61
C GLN A 114 6.90 2.92 -9.37
N ALA A 115 7.17 3.29 -10.62
CA ALA A 115 6.14 3.85 -11.48
C ALA A 115 5.03 2.83 -11.73
N MET A 116 3.80 3.32 -11.87
CA MET A 116 2.71 2.48 -12.34
C MET A 116 2.86 2.30 -13.86
N ASP A 117 3.45 1.20 -14.28
CA ASP A 117 3.65 0.85 -15.68
C ASP A 117 3.29 -0.62 -15.97
N ASP A 118 3.58 -1.07 -17.18
CA ASP A 118 3.35 -2.44 -17.68
C ASP A 118 4.43 -3.44 -17.22
N SER A 119 5.37 -3.01 -16.39
CA SER A 119 6.46 -3.83 -15.86
C SER A 119 6.23 -4.20 -14.39
N ILE A 120 6.82 -5.31 -13.98
CA ILE A 120 6.81 -5.79 -12.60
C ILE A 120 8.23 -6.23 -12.26
N THR A 121 8.70 -5.91 -11.06
CA THR A 121 10.04 -6.27 -10.61
C THR A 121 10.29 -7.78 -10.63
N GLN A 122 11.52 -8.16 -10.99
CA GLN A 122 11.98 -9.56 -11.01
C GLN A 122 11.87 -10.25 -9.65
N GLU A 123 11.82 -9.47 -8.57
CA GLU A 123 11.66 -9.99 -7.20
C GLU A 123 10.35 -10.75 -7.00
N VAL A 124 9.31 -10.45 -7.79
CA VAL A 124 8.01 -11.16 -7.75
C VAL A 124 7.64 -11.89 -9.05
N THR A 125 8.36 -11.66 -10.16
CA THR A 125 8.18 -12.47 -11.38
C THR A 125 9.07 -13.73 -11.39
N ASN A 126 10.31 -13.62 -10.91
CA ASN A 126 11.32 -14.68 -11.02
C ASN A 126 11.73 -15.24 -9.65
N HIS A 127 11.66 -14.40 -8.62
CA HIS A 127 12.18 -14.73 -7.28
C HIS A 127 11.09 -14.78 -6.20
N LEU A 128 9.81 -14.78 -6.62
CA LEU A 128 8.69 -14.90 -5.72
C LEU A 128 8.82 -16.19 -4.90
N LEU A 129 8.88 -16.05 -3.57
CA LEU A 129 8.98 -17.18 -2.65
C LEU A 129 10.22 -18.07 -2.88
N LYS A 130 11.34 -17.48 -3.31
CA LYS A 130 12.60 -18.23 -3.47
C LYS A 130 12.98 -18.99 -2.18
N LYS A 131 13.50 -20.21 -2.33
CA LYS A 131 13.96 -21.03 -1.20
C LYS A 131 15.21 -20.41 -0.57
N PRO A 132 15.40 -20.51 0.75
CA PRO A 132 16.67 -20.13 1.39
C PRO A 132 17.83 -20.98 0.83
N GLY A 133 18.96 -20.36 0.48
CA GLY A 133 20.19 -21.06 0.08
C GLY A 133 20.39 -21.28 -1.43
N ASN A 134 19.50 -20.75 -2.27
CA ASN A 134 19.62 -20.74 -3.74
C ASN A 134 19.66 -19.31 -4.28
#